data_AF-A0A8J3UJN9-F1
#
_entry.id   AF-A0A8J3UJN9-F1
#
_cell.length_a   1.000
_cell.length_b   1.000
_cell.length_c   1.000
_cell.angle_alpha   90.00
_cell.angle_beta   90.00
_cell.angle_gamma   90.00
#
_symmetry.space_group_name_H-M   'P 1'
#
loop_
_entity.id
_entity.type
_entity.pdbx_description
1 polymer ?
#
loop_
_entity_poly.entity_id
_entity_poly.type
_entity_poly.pdbx_seq_one_letter_code
_entity_poly.pdbx_strand_id
1 'polypeptide(L)'
;MSRHRDVVRLLSEARPAQLDRGPSIDLATITAFPQDAPARKTNTRRLVLAAGLVPTAAAAAAVTVMIAQNPATPAPRPTVSQRPASTDKPATAQQFLLVAAEQVAAGEATTGRYWTVTTEHGETRQVGPKAGPYDIVLKMTAERWTASSPKDKSWEFYQSLGAAPATTADKEAWERDGSPAQWTEPAPKGMKPVVIAAAGGPRRLRTPGGMGPRDYLLGGQPISPAALSALPDDPAALKAYLVNRHKDTGGLEGRNDYLFNSADALVLELPVTPGVRAAAYKLIAGLKGITTLDTVTDQHGRKGVAVAYTRRGDAGTRSQTRLIIDPRTGHALAEESWYLGARDKLMSYSLLVSAAWSDDAPPAK
;
A
#
# COMPACT_ATOMS: atom_id res chain seq x y z
N MET A 1 24.08 18.52 40.17
CA MET A 1 22.99 17.75 39.52
C MET A 1 22.33 18.63 38.48
N SER A 2 21.94 18.04 37.34
CA SER A 2 21.14 18.59 36.22
C SER A 2 21.80 19.57 35.23
N ARG A 3 22.35 19.02 34.13
CA ARG A 3 22.62 19.71 32.84
C ARG A 3 22.30 18.84 31.60
N HIS A 4 21.22 18.06 31.64
CA HIS A 4 20.88 17.15 30.53
C HIS A 4 19.43 17.22 30.03
N ARG A 5 18.69 18.32 30.28
CA ARG A 5 17.27 18.42 29.88
C ARG A 5 16.91 19.43 28.77
N ASP A 6 17.84 20.22 28.24
CA ASP A 6 17.47 21.32 27.33
C ASP A 6 17.77 21.15 25.84
N VAL A 7 18.36 20.03 25.39
CA VAL A 7 18.66 19.85 23.95
C VAL A 7 17.40 19.58 23.12
N VAL A 8 16.44 18.83 23.66
CA VAL A 8 15.17 18.54 22.97
C VAL A 8 14.31 19.81 22.85
N ARG A 9 14.38 20.69 23.85
CA ARG A 9 13.65 21.97 23.87
C ARG A 9 14.24 22.99 22.89
N LEU A 10 15.57 23.05 22.79
CA LEU A 10 16.27 23.88 21.80
C LEU A 10 16.01 23.44 20.35
N LEU A 11 15.81 22.15 20.11
CA LEU A 11 15.42 21.63 18.78
C LEU A 11 13.94 21.94 18.44
N SER A 12 13.05 22.05 19.44
CA SER A 12 11.67 22.47 19.22
C SER A 12 11.52 23.97 18.99
N GLU A 13 12.39 24.80 19.58
CA GLU A 13 12.33 26.26 19.48
C GLU A 13 13.06 26.81 18.22
N ALA A 14 13.87 26.00 17.54
CA ALA A 14 14.57 26.36 16.29
C ALA A 14 13.86 25.87 15.00
N ARG A 15 12.56 25.55 15.06
CA ARG A 15 11.78 25.18 13.86
C ARG A 15 11.64 26.40 12.93
N PRO A 16 12.16 26.35 11.69
CA PRO A 16 11.98 27.44 10.74
C PRO A 16 10.50 27.63 10.41
N ALA A 17 10.03 28.87 10.35
CA ALA A 17 8.65 29.25 9.98
C ALA A 17 8.22 28.77 8.56
N GLN A 18 9.14 28.18 7.80
CA GLN A 18 8.84 27.51 6.52
C GLN A 18 8.14 26.16 6.68
N LEU A 19 8.14 25.56 7.89
CA LEU A 19 7.39 24.33 8.20
C LEU A 19 5.89 24.59 8.49
N ASP A 20 5.45 25.85 8.58
CA ASP A 20 4.06 26.23 8.87
C ASP A 20 3.23 26.56 7.61
N ARG A 21 3.74 26.30 6.40
CA ARG A 21 2.99 26.53 5.15
C ARG A 21 2.51 25.21 4.53
N GLY A 22 1.25 24.90 4.80
CA GLY A 22 0.44 23.91 4.08
C GLY A 22 0.52 22.50 4.66
N PRO A 23 -0.55 21.70 4.54
CA PRO A 23 -0.57 20.36 5.14
C PRO A 23 0.42 19.46 4.39
N SER A 24 1.52 19.06 5.05
CA SER A 24 2.32 17.94 4.57
C SER A 24 1.52 16.67 4.78
N ILE A 25 1.02 16.08 3.69
CA ILE A 25 0.42 14.75 3.75
C ILE A 25 1.56 13.75 3.92
N ASP A 26 1.64 13.17 5.11
CA ASP A 26 2.56 12.08 5.41
C ASP A 26 2.05 10.80 4.73
N LEU A 27 2.90 10.13 3.95
CA LEU A 27 2.59 8.84 3.30
C LEU A 27 2.16 7.80 4.34
N ALA A 28 2.80 7.82 5.52
CA ALA A 28 2.40 6.98 6.63
C ALA A 28 1.02 7.37 7.19
N THR A 29 0.51 8.58 6.98
CA THR A 29 -0.85 8.99 7.39
C THR A 29 -1.94 8.49 6.41
N ILE A 30 -1.58 8.17 5.16
CA ILE A 30 -2.48 7.53 4.19
C ILE A 30 -2.49 6.02 4.38
N THR A 31 -1.32 5.41 4.65
CA THR A 31 -1.19 3.97 4.92
C THR A 31 -1.46 3.60 6.38
N ALA A 32 -1.51 4.59 7.28
CA ALA A 32 -1.85 4.38 8.68
C ALA A 32 -3.28 3.87 8.80
N PHE A 33 -3.46 3.00 9.78
CA PHE A 33 -4.78 2.61 10.23
C PHE A 33 -5.64 3.85 10.46
N PRO A 34 -6.82 3.94 9.79
CA PRO A 34 -7.69 5.06 9.97
C PRO A 34 -8.07 5.17 11.45
N GLN A 35 -7.70 6.29 12.04
CA GLN A 35 -8.18 6.68 13.36
C GLN A 35 -9.60 7.20 13.20
N ASP A 36 -10.52 6.77 14.06
CA ASP A 36 -11.88 7.32 14.09
C ASP A 36 -11.79 8.82 14.39
N ALA A 37 -11.87 9.65 13.35
CA ALA A 37 -11.97 11.09 13.49
C ALA A 37 -13.26 11.40 14.27
N PRO A 38 -13.24 12.36 15.21
CA PRO A 38 -14.44 12.69 15.97
C PRO A 38 -15.53 13.13 14.99
N ALA A 39 -16.61 12.36 14.94
CA ALA A 39 -17.83 12.76 14.27
C ALA A 39 -18.21 14.14 14.81
N ARG A 40 -18.14 15.17 13.95
CA ARG A 40 -18.59 16.51 14.30
C ARG A 40 -20.10 16.39 14.53
N LYS A 41 -20.51 16.28 15.79
CA LYS A 41 -21.92 16.20 16.18
C LYS A 41 -22.60 17.50 15.78
N THR A 42 -23.14 17.56 14.57
CA THR A 42 -24.12 18.57 14.21
C THR A 42 -25.41 18.20 14.91
N ASN A 43 -25.67 18.87 16.04
CA ASN A 43 -26.91 18.78 16.78
C ASN A 43 -28.06 19.21 15.86
N THR A 44 -28.74 18.26 15.25
CA THR A 44 -30.01 18.50 14.57
C THR A 44 -31.07 17.70 15.30
N ARG A 45 -31.83 18.42 16.13
CA ARG A 45 -33.12 17.92 16.62
C ARG A 45 -34.01 17.74 15.39
N ARG A 46 -34.42 16.51 15.09
CA ARG A 46 -35.50 16.25 14.14
C ARG A 46 -36.52 15.32 14.76
N LEU A 47 -37.77 15.78 14.66
CA LEU A 47 -39.00 15.17 15.13
C LEU A 47 -39.18 13.78 14.50
N VAL A 48 -39.60 12.85 15.34
CA VAL A 48 -40.04 11.51 14.96
C VAL A 48 -41.43 11.61 14.35
N LEU A 49 -41.60 11.13 13.12
CA LEU A 49 -42.89 10.72 12.59
C LEU A 49 -42.72 9.33 11.97
N ALA A 50 -43.44 8.39 12.59
CA ALA A 50 -43.49 6.99 12.23
C ALA A 50 -44.60 6.72 11.22
N ALA A 51 -44.31 5.88 10.23
CA ALA A 51 -45.19 5.02 9.41
C ALA A 51 -44.26 4.37 8.35
N GLY A 52 -44.25 3.08 8.01
CA GLY A 52 -45.06 1.91 8.31
C GLY A 52 -44.98 0.97 7.09
N LEU A 53 -44.59 -0.30 7.28
CA LEU A 53 -44.86 -1.51 6.43
C LEU A 53 -44.27 -1.54 4.98
N VAL A 54 -43.75 -2.61 4.35
CA VAL A 54 -43.96 -4.09 4.30
C VAL A 54 -42.66 -4.76 3.75
N PRO A 55 -42.35 -6.04 4.07
CA PRO A 55 -41.13 -6.74 3.64
C PRO A 55 -41.22 -7.31 2.21
N THR A 56 -40.12 -7.31 1.44
CA THR A 56 -40.01 -8.16 0.24
C THR A 56 -38.59 -8.71 0.02
N ALA A 57 -38.54 -10.05 0.06
CA ALA A 57 -37.66 -10.99 -0.62
C ALA A 57 -36.14 -10.76 -0.64
N ALA A 58 -35.44 -11.59 0.15
CA ALA A 58 -34.04 -11.91 -0.06
C ALA A 58 -33.87 -12.71 -1.36
N ALA A 59 -33.13 -12.15 -2.34
CA ALA A 59 -32.54 -12.93 -3.42
C ALA A 59 -31.10 -13.24 -3.04
N ALA A 60 -30.85 -14.48 -2.61
CA ALA A 60 -29.49 -15.01 -2.46
C ALA A 60 -28.89 -15.19 -3.85
N ALA A 61 -27.97 -14.30 -4.26
CA ALA A 61 -27.15 -14.52 -5.43
C ALA A 61 -25.98 -15.44 -5.04
N ALA A 62 -26.16 -16.74 -5.24
CA ALA A 62 -25.08 -17.71 -5.22
C ALA A 62 -24.18 -17.48 -6.45
N VAL A 63 -22.95 -17.02 -6.23
CA VAL A 63 -21.93 -16.97 -7.29
C VAL A 63 -21.51 -18.41 -7.59
N THR A 64 -22.06 -18.95 -8.67
CA THR A 64 -21.64 -20.23 -9.23
C THR A 64 -20.52 -19.93 -10.23
N VAL A 65 -19.30 -20.38 -9.95
CA VAL A 65 -18.19 -20.32 -10.89
C VAL A 65 -18.49 -21.31 -12.02
N MET A 66 -18.91 -20.81 -13.19
CA MET A 66 -18.95 -21.63 -14.40
C MET A 66 -17.56 -21.65 -15.03
N ILE A 67 -16.89 -22.81 -14.93
CA ILE A 67 -15.78 -23.15 -15.81
C ILE A 67 -16.40 -23.56 -17.14
N ALA A 68 -16.35 -22.67 -18.13
CA ALA A 68 -16.72 -23.01 -19.49
C ALA A 68 -15.70 -24.01 -20.05
N GLN A 69 -16.08 -25.29 -20.12
CA GLN A 69 -15.37 -26.31 -20.89
C GLN A 69 -16.05 -26.44 -22.25
N ASN A 70 -15.45 -25.87 -23.29
CA ASN A 70 -15.79 -26.26 -24.66
C ASN A 70 -14.94 -27.48 -25.05
N PRO A 71 -15.53 -28.57 -25.57
CA PRO A 71 -14.77 -29.65 -26.18
C PRO A 71 -14.45 -29.26 -27.63
N ALA A 72 -13.17 -29.04 -27.93
CA ALA A 72 -12.70 -28.88 -29.31
C ALA A 72 -11.84 -30.08 -29.71
N THR A 73 -12.30 -30.77 -30.75
CA THR A 73 -11.65 -31.86 -31.50
C THR A 73 -10.19 -31.50 -31.90
N PRO A 74 -9.24 -32.45 -31.88
CA PRO A 74 -7.83 -32.14 -32.06
C PRO A 74 -7.47 -31.93 -33.55
N ALA A 75 -6.95 -30.75 -33.88
CA ALA A 75 -6.23 -30.47 -35.13
C ALA A 75 -4.71 -30.46 -34.87
N PRO A 76 -3.85 -30.80 -35.85
CA PRO A 76 -2.45 -31.13 -35.63
C PRO A 76 -1.61 -29.89 -35.26
N ARG A 77 -0.73 -30.09 -34.28
CA ARG A 77 0.13 -29.10 -33.65
C ARG A 77 1.20 -28.58 -34.62
N PRO A 78 1.31 -27.27 -34.90
CA PRO A 78 2.51 -26.73 -35.51
C PRO A 78 3.64 -26.76 -34.47
N THR A 79 4.79 -27.29 -34.86
CA THR A 79 6.02 -27.29 -34.06
C THR A 79 6.50 -25.85 -33.89
N VAL A 80 6.09 -25.20 -32.80
CA VAL A 80 6.73 -23.96 -32.36
C VAL A 80 8.02 -24.39 -31.67
N SER A 81 9.16 -24.08 -32.30
CA SER A 81 10.49 -24.19 -31.70
C SER A 81 10.48 -23.53 -30.33
N GLN A 82 10.50 -24.34 -29.29
CA GLN A 82 10.76 -23.89 -27.93
C GLN A 82 12.19 -23.36 -27.90
N ARG A 83 12.31 -22.03 -27.86
CA ARG A 83 13.54 -21.40 -27.36
C ARG A 83 13.72 -21.91 -25.93
N PRO A 84 14.88 -22.48 -25.56
CA PRO A 84 15.05 -23.00 -24.20
C PRO A 84 14.84 -21.86 -23.21
N ALA A 85 13.97 -22.11 -22.21
CA ALA A 85 13.88 -21.26 -21.05
C ALA A 85 15.26 -21.28 -20.38
N SER A 86 15.99 -20.18 -20.51
CA SER A 86 17.21 -19.96 -19.73
C SER A 86 16.82 -19.96 -18.25
N THR A 87 17.18 -21.04 -17.56
CA THR A 87 17.03 -21.24 -16.10
C THR A 87 18.07 -20.47 -15.29
N ASP A 88 18.62 -19.39 -15.83
CA ASP A 88 19.55 -18.54 -15.09
C ASP A 88 18.72 -17.56 -14.27
N LYS A 89 18.70 -17.79 -12.95
CA LYS A 89 18.30 -16.77 -11.98
C LYS A 89 19.03 -15.48 -12.35
N PRO A 90 18.35 -14.31 -12.47
CA PRO A 90 19.02 -13.07 -12.81
C PRO A 90 20.17 -12.85 -11.83
N ALA A 91 21.39 -12.70 -12.34
CA ALA A 91 22.60 -12.64 -11.54
C ALA A 91 22.61 -11.39 -10.64
N THR A 92 21.77 -10.39 -10.95
CA THR A 92 21.64 -9.13 -10.20
C THR A 92 20.20 -8.60 -10.16
N ALA A 93 19.92 -7.73 -9.20
CA ALA A 93 18.63 -7.03 -9.07
C ALA A 93 18.25 -6.22 -10.29
N GLN A 94 19.26 -5.58 -10.91
CA GLN A 94 19.07 -4.83 -12.14
C GLN A 94 18.55 -5.75 -13.26
N GLN A 95 19.18 -6.90 -13.48
CA GLN A 95 18.74 -7.84 -14.52
C GLN A 95 17.31 -8.33 -14.26
N PHE A 96 16.99 -8.66 -13.01
CA PHE A 96 15.64 -9.10 -12.65
C PHE A 96 14.57 -8.04 -12.97
N LEU A 97 14.81 -6.78 -12.58
CA LEU A 97 13.89 -5.68 -12.84
C LEU A 97 13.74 -5.37 -14.34
N LEU A 98 14.81 -5.52 -15.13
CA LEU A 98 14.74 -5.36 -16.58
C LEU A 98 13.88 -6.44 -17.24
N VAL A 99 14.00 -7.70 -16.79
CA VAL A 99 13.13 -8.80 -17.24
C VAL A 99 11.68 -8.53 -16.82
N ALA A 100 11.44 -8.10 -15.58
CA ALA A 100 10.09 -7.73 -15.12
C ALA A 100 9.50 -6.58 -15.96
N ALA A 101 10.32 -5.59 -16.33
CA ALA A 101 9.91 -4.49 -17.21
C ALA A 101 9.49 -4.98 -18.60
N GLU A 102 10.22 -5.94 -19.19
CA GLU A 102 9.85 -6.54 -20.48
C GLU A 102 8.54 -7.33 -20.40
N GLN A 103 8.34 -8.11 -19.33
CA GLN A 103 7.12 -8.89 -19.13
C GLN A 103 5.89 -7.99 -19.00
N VAL A 104 5.95 -6.93 -18.18
CA VAL A 104 4.80 -6.04 -18.03
C VAL A 104 4.56 -5.18 -19.27
N ALA A 105 5.61 -4.82 -20.02
CA ALA A 105 5.47 -4.05 -21.26
C ALA A 105 4.74 -4.83 -22.37
N ALA A 106 4.77 -6.17 -22.32
CA ALA A 106 4.06 -7.03 -23.25
C ALA A 106 2.55 -7.14 -22.96
N GLY A 107 2.08 -6.62 -21.82
CA GLY A 107 0.66 -6.58 -21.48
C GLY A 107 -0.12 -5.55 -22.30
N GLU A 108 -1.43 -5.75 -22.43
CA GLU A 108 -2.32 -4.80 -23.10
C GLU A 108 -2.83 -3.74 -22.13
N ALA A 109 -2.93 -2.50 -22.61
CA ALA A 109 -3.59 -1.44 -21.86
C ALA A 109 -5.11 -1.65 -21.89
N THR A 110 -5.70 -1.87 -20.73
CA THR A 110 -7.16 -1.95 -20.56
C THR A 110 -7.72 -0.63 -20.05
N THR A 111 -9.02 -0.44 -20.21
CA THR A 111 -9.78 0.71 -19.69
C THR A 111 -11.09 0.22 -19.11
N GLY A 112 -11.75 1.07 -18.34
CA GLY A 112 -13.07 0.79 -17.79
C GLY A 112 -13.64 2.02 -17.10
N ARG A 113 -14.88 1.92 -16.62
CA ARG A 113 -15.56 2.99 -15.88
C ARG A 113 -14.89 3.29 -14.54
N TYR A 114 -14.31 2.28 -13.89
CA TYR A 114 -13.61 2.37 -12.62
C TYR A 114 -12.25 1.67 -12.67
N TRP A 115 -11.23 2.32 -12.12
CA TRP A 115 -10.03 1.62 -11.67
C TRP A 115 -10.30 1.09 -10.26
N THR A 116 -10.30 -0.23 -10.11
CA THR A 116 -10.54 -0.92 -8.84
C THR A 116 -9.23 -1.44 -8.29
N VAL A 117 -8.96 -1.15 -7.03
CA VAL A 117 -7.81 -1.67 -6.29
C VAL A 117 -8.26 -2.18 -4.95
N THR A 118 -7.82 -3.37 -4.58
CA THR A 118 -7.94 -3.90 -3.23
C THR A 118 -6.55 -4.21 -2.71
N THR A 119 -6.21 -3.59 -1.60
CA THR A 119 -4.96 -3.82 -0.87
C THR A 119 -5.25 -4.33 0.53
N GLU A 120 -4.37 -5.20 1.03
CA GLU A 120 -4.26 -5.48 2.45
C GLU A 120 -3.04 -4.75 2.99
N HIS A 121 -3.24 -3.93 4.03
CA HIS A 121 -2.16 -3.30 4.76
C HIS A 121 -2.01 -3.97 6.11
N GLY A 122 -0.76 -4.21 6.51
CA GLY A 122 -0.46 -4.61 7.88
C GLY A 122 0.64 -3.76 8.47
N GLU A 123 0.56 -3.57 9.77
CA GLU A 123 1.50 -2.73 10.51
C GLU A 123 1.84 -3.37 11.85
N THR A 124 3.13 -3.45 12.14
CA THR A 124 3.63 -3.99 13.38
C THR A 124 3.57 -2.93 14.48
N ARG A 125 3.01 -3.29 15.62
CA ARG A 125 2.92 -2.47 16.83
C ARG A 125 3.46 -3.23 18.02
N GLN A 126 4.30 -2.58 18.80
CA GLN A 126 4.69 -3.12 20.09
C GLN A 126 3.62 -2.77 21.13
N VAL A 127 3.10 -3.77 21.83
CA VAL A 127 2.04 -3.65 22.82
C VAL A 127 2.36 -4.47 24.08
N GLY A 128 1.42 -4.50 25.02
CA GLY A 128 1.55 -5.27 26.25
C GLY A 128 2.26 -4.52 27.39
N PRO A 129 2.55 -5.22 28.50
CA PRO A 129 3.16 -4.63 29.68
C PRO A 129 4.63 -4.28 29.44
N LYS A 130 5.10 -3.19 30.08
CA LYS A 130 6.51 -2.73 29.95
C LYS A 130 7.55 -3.79 30.29
N ALA A 131 7.24 -4.69 31.22
CA ALA A 131 8.14 -5.75 31.67
C ALA A 131 8.25 -6.93 30.68
N GLY A 132 7.40 -6.98 29.65
CA GLY A 132 7.40 -8.03 28.65
C GLY A 132 6.55 -7.64 27.45
N PRO A 133 6.95 -6.62 26.68
CA PRO A 133 6.21 -6.21 25.50
C PRO A 133 6.32 -7.28 24.41
N TYR A 134 5.36 -7.28 23.50
CA TYR A 134 5.32 -8.15 22.35
C TYR A 134 4.79 -7.40 21.13
N ASP A 135 5.10 -7.90 19.95
CA ASP A 135 4.66 -7.31 18.71
C ASP A 135 3.38 -7.96 18.21
N ILE A 136 2.43 -7.12 17.78
CA ILE A 136 1.24 -7.52 17.02
C ILE A 136 1.34 -6.95 15.61
N VAL A 137 0.80 -7.66 14.63
CA VAL A 137 0.50 -7.11 13.30
C VAL A 137 -0.98 -6.80 13.27
N LEU A 138 -1.34 -5.52 13.22
CA LEU A 138 -2.71 -5.13 12.93
C LEU A 138 -2.90 -5.02 11.43
N LYS A 139 -4.06 -5.45 10.92
CA LYS A 139 -4.34 -5.63 9.49
C LYS A 139 -5.61 -4.90 9.08
N MET A 140 -5.63 -4.34 7.89
CA MET A 140 -6.83 -3.79 7.25
C MET A 140 -6.83 -4.05 5.76
N THR A 141 -8.03 -4.09 5.17
CA THR A 141 -8.18 -3.96 3.72
C THR A 141 -8.63 -2.56 3.36
N ALA A 142 -8.07 -2.02 2.28
CA ALA A 142 -8.58 -0.85 1.59
C ALA A 142 -9.04 -1.26 0.19
N GLU A 143 -10.25 -0.88 -0.17
CA GLU A 143 -10.82 -1.13 -1.48
C GLU A 143 -11.24 0.19 -2.10
N ARG A 144 -10.65 0.53 -3.24
CA ARG A 144 -10.84 1.80 -3.91
C ARG A 144 -11.39 1.60 -5.30
N TRP A 145 -12.46 2.33 -5.61
CA TRP A 145 -13.09 2.42 -6.91
C TRP A 145 -12.94 3.85 -7.41
N THR A 146 -11.95 4.08 -8.26
CA THR A 146 -11.67 5.42 -8.80
C THR A 146 -12.33 5.59 -10.15
N ALA A 147 -13.25 6.54 -10.25
CA ALA A 147 -14.01 6.81 -11.46
C ALA A 147 -13.12 7.40 -12.57
N SER A 148 -13.23 6.86 -13.78
CA SER A 148 -12.57 7.41 -14.98
C SER A 148 -13.14 8.77 -15.36
N SER A 149 -14.43 8.99 -15.11
CA SER A 149 -15.18 10.18 -15.51
C SER A 149 -15.61 11.00 -14.30
N PRO A 150 -15.61 12.35 -14.38
CA PRO A 150 -16.18 13.21 -13.33
C PRO A 150 -17.70 13.05 -13.17
N LYS A 151 -18.38 12.40 -14.13
CA LYS A 151 -19.81 12.10 -14.04
C LYS A 151 -20.12 11.02 -13.02
N ASP A 152 -19.14 10.18 -12.73
CA ASP A 152 -19.24 9.07 -11.79
C ASP A 152 -18.59 9.43 -10.47
N LYS A 153 -19.16 8.92 -9.38
CA LYS A 153 -18.58 9.05 -8.05
C LYS A 153 -17.47 8.01 -7.86
N SER A 154 -16.49 8.30 -7.02
CA SER A 154 -15.50 7.31 -6.56
C SER A 154 -15.86 6.83 -5.15
N TRP A 155 -15.47 5.61 -4.84
CA TRP A 155 -15.74 4.99 -3.54
C TRP A 155 -14.46 4.44 -2.94
N GLU A 156 -14.42 4.44 -1.62
CA GLU A 156 -13.32 3.89 -0.87
C GLU A 156 -13.89 3.20 0.36
N PHE A 157 -13.52 1.95 0.57
CA PHE A 157 -13.99 1.13 1.66
C PHE A 157 -12.81 0.64 2.47
N TYR A 158 -12.99 0.61 3.78
CA TYR A 158 -11.98 0.13 4.72
C TYR A 158 -12.59 -0.91 5.62
N GLN A 159 -11.81 -1.93 5.95
CA GLN A 159 -12.19 -2.93 6.93
C GLN A 159 -10.98 -3.30 7.78
N SER A 160 -11.11 -3.17 9.09
CA SER A 160 -10.12 -3.77 10.00
C SER A 160 -10.26 -5.29 9.94
N LEU A 161 -9.15 -5.99 9.75
CA LEU A 161 -9.06 -7.45 9.86
C LEU A 161 -8.63 -7.88 11.26
N GLY A 162 -8.46 -6.93 12.19
CA GLY A 162 -8.04 -7.18 13.55
C GLY A 162 -6.52 -7.16 13.71
N ALA A 163 -6.04 -7.68 14.82
CA ALA A 163 -4.63 -7.75 15.14
C ALA A 163 -4.28 -9.08 15.80
N ALA A 164 -3.10 -9.60 15.47
CA ALA A 164 -2.61 -10.85 16.02
C ALA A 164 -1.11 -10.75 16.34
N PRO A 165 -0.59 -11.55 17.28
CA PRO A 165 0.85 -11.61 17.56
C PRO A 165 1.67 -11.87 16.28
N ALA A 166 2.78 -11.15 16.12
CA ALA A 166 3.56 -11.15 14.89
C ALA A 166 4.37 -12.44 14.67
N THR A 167 4.87 -13.03 15.75
CA THR A 167 5.66 -14.27 15.73
C THR A 167 5.16 -15.27 16.77
N THR A 168 5.67 -16.50 16.73
CA THR A 168 5.41 -17.50 17.78
C THR A 168 5.84 -17.00 19.16
N ALA A 169 6.97 -16.30 19.26
CA ALA A 169 7.44 -15.74 20.54
C ALA A 169 6.51 -14.62 21.04
N ASP A 170 5.99 -13.79 20.14
CA ASP A 170 4.99 -12.77 20.49
C ASP A 170 3.69 -13.42 20.94
N LYS A 171 3.29 -14.54 20.34
CA LYS A 171 2.11 -15.29 20.73
C LYS A 171 2.23 -15.84 22.15
N GLU A 172 3.36 -16.45 22.49
CA GLU A 172 3.62 -16.91 23.85
C GLU A 172 3.63 -15.75 24.86
N ALA A 173 4.16 -14.59 24.49
CA ALA A 173 4.13 -13.40 25.33
C ALA A 173 2.71 -12.83 25.51
N TRP A 174 1.91 -12.79 24.44
CA TRP A 174 0.51 -12.40 24.47
C TRP A 174 -0.34 -13.36 25.34
N GLU A 175 -0.08 -14.67 25.26
CA GLU A 175 -0.73 -15.67 26.12
C GLU A 175 -0.37 -15.48 27.61
N ARG A 176 0.90 -15.20 27.91
CA ARG A 176 1.34 -14.85 29.29
C ARG A 176 0.73 -13.54 29.81
N ASP A 177 0.42 -12.61 28.92
CA ASP A 177 -0.30 -11.35 29.22
C ASP A 177 -1.82 -11.57 29.37
N GLY A 178 -2.30 -12.81 29.37
CA GLY A 178 -3.72 -13.13 29.55
C GLY A 178 -4.55 -13.02 28.27
N SER A 179 -3.90 -13.01 27.09
CA SER A 179 -4.56 -12.98 25.78
C SER A 179 -5.56 -11.81 25.61
N PRO A 180 -5.16 -10.56 25.89
CA PRO A 180 -6.08 -9.41 25.78
C PRO A 180 -6.66 -9.30 24.36
N ALA A 181 -7.95 -8.99 24.29
CA ALA A 181 -8.66 -8.77 23.03
C ALA A 181 -8.55 -7.33 22.50
N GLN A 182 -7.93 -6.43 23.26
CA GLN A 182 -7.75 -5.03 22.89
C GLN A 182 -6.54 -4.42 23.59
N TRP A 183 -5.92 -3.44 22.92
CA TRP A 183 -4.83 -2.63 23.43
C TRP A 183 -5.16 -1.15 23.26
N THR A 184 -4.68 -0.31 24.18
CA THR A 184 -4.88 1.13 24.13
C THR A 184 -3.53 1.83 23.99
N GLU A 185 -3.32 2.50 22.86
CA GLU A 185 -2.16 3.33 22.65
C GLU A 185 -2.42 4.75 23.18
N PRO A 186 -1.55 5.28 24.06
CA PRO A 186 -1.71 6.63 24.56
C PRO A 186 -1.53 7.64 23.42
N ALA A 187 -2.48 8.55 23.26
CA ALA A 187 -2.39 9.62 22.28
C ALA A 187 -1.77 10.89 22.89
N PRO A 188 -1.18 11.77 22.06
CA PRO A 188 -0.76 13.11 22.49
C PRO A 188 -1.90 13.89 23.16
N LYS A 189 -1.54 14.84 24.04
CA LYS A 189 -2.52 15.66 24.77
C LYS A 189 -3.50 16.33 23.81
N GLY A 190 -4.81 16.09 23.99
CA GLY A 190 -5.88 16.66 23.17
C GLY A 190 -6.42 15.71 22.08
N MET A 191 -5.82 14.54 21.90
CA MET A 191 -6.32 13.48 21.01
C MET A 191 -6.88 12.30 21.81
N LYS A 192 -7.78 11.53 21.19
CA LYS A 192 -8.30 10.30 21.79
C LYS A 192 -7.26 9.20 21.68
N PRO A 193 -7.11 8.35 22.71
CA PRO A 193 -6.29 7.14 22.61
C PRO A 193 -6.72 6.28 21.43
N VAL A 194 -5.75 5.61 20.81
CA VAL A 194 -6.02 4.63 19.75
C VAL A 194 -6.38 3.31 20.42
N VAL A 195 -7.52 2.75 20.07
CA VAL A 195 -7.91 1.40 20.51
C VAL A 195 -7.65 0.43 19.37
N ILE A 196 -6.77 -0.55 19.62
CA ILE A 196 -6.46 -1.63 18.69
C ILE A 196 -7.24 -2.85 19.16
N ALA A 197 -8.14 -3.38 18.33
CA ALA A 197 -8.89 -4.59 18.62
C ALA A 197 -8.21 -5.80 17.98
N ALA A 198 -8.18 -6.93 18.70
CA ALA A 198 -7.71 -8.20 18.16
C ALA A 198 -8.67 -8.73 17.08
N ALA A 199 -9.97 -8.51 17.26
CA ALA A 199 -11.00 -8.88 16.29
C ALA A 199 -11.11 -7.85 15.15
N GLY A 200 -11.46 -8.35 13.96
CA GLY A 200 -11.82 -7.50 12.82
C GLY A 200 -13.10 -6.70 13.05
N GLY A 201 -13.28 -5.68 12.22
CA GLY A 201 -14.44 -4.78 12.23
C GLY A 201 -15.29 -4.90 10.97
N PRO A 202 -16.46 -4.21 10.96
CA PRO A 202 -17.27 -4.12 9.74
C PRO A 202 -16.56 -3.29 8.68
N ARG A 203 -16.82 -3.61 7.41
CA ARG A 203 -16.45 -2.78 6.26
C ARG A 203 -17.20 -1.45 6.32
N ARG A 204 -16.49 -0.34 6.04
CA ARG A 204 -17.03 1.03 6.12
C ARG A 204 -16.67 1.82 4.89
N LEU A 205 -17.65 2.57 4.37
CA LEU A 205 -17.40 3.58 3.35
C LEU A 205 -16.68 4.78 3.97
N ARG A 206 -15.58 5.21 3.34
CA ARG A 206 -14.84 6.42 3.66
C ARG A 206 -15.01 7.44 2.54
N THR A 207 -15.06 8.71 2.92
CA THR A 207 -14.82 9.81 1.97
C THR A 207 -13.36 10.21 2.13
N PRO A 208 -12.53 10.13 1.07
CA PRO A 208 -11.14 10.57 1.14
C PRO A 208 -11.07 12.01 1.68
N GLY A 209 -10.25 12.23 2.70
CA GLY A 209 -9.98 13.57 3.23
C GLY A 209 -8.80 14.20 2.52
N GLY A 210 -8.86 15.50 2.23
CA GLY A 210 -7.68 16.28 1.81
C GLY A 210 -7.16 16.06 0.39
N MET A 211 -7.81 15.21 -0.42
CA MET A 211 -7.50 15.00 -1.84
C MET A 211 -8.77 15.09 -2.69
N GLY A 212 -8.63 15.40 -3.98
CA GLY A 212 -9.73 15.26 -4.92
C GLY A 212 -10.23 13.81 -4.92
N PRO A 213 -11.54 13.56 -5.08
CA PRO A 213 -12.12 12.22 -4.95
C PRO A 213 -11.59 11.21 -5.97
N ARG A 214 -10.88 11.68 -7.01
CA ARG A 214 -10.29 10.88 -8.08
C ARG A 214 -8.76 11.00 -8.13
N ASP A 215 -8.15 11.77 -7.22
CA ASP A 215 -6.71 11.98 -7.23
C ASP A 215 -6.00 10.76 -6.65
N TYR A 216 -4.86 10.44 -7.24
CA TYR A 216 -3.94 9.41 -6.76
C TYR A 216 -2.80 10.06 -5.97
N LEU A 217 -1.99 9.25 -5.31
CA LEU A 217 -0.78 9.69 -4.64
C LEU A 217 0.43 9.21 -5.43
N LEU A 218 1.34 10.12 -5.72
CA LEU A 218 2.62 9.82 -6.35
C LEU A 218 3.72 10.61 -5.65
N GLY A 219 4.61 9.88 -4.98
CA GLY A 219 5.65 10.48 -4.14
C GLY A 219 5.08 11.35 -3.02
N GLY A 220 4.01 10.89 -2.36
CA GLY A 220 3.36 11.59 -1.24
C GLY A 220 2.57 12.85 -1.62
N GLN A 221 2.46 13.17 -2.91
CA GLN A 221 1.69 14.32 -3.39
C GLN A 221 0.52 13.89 -4.28
N PRO A 222 -0.64 14.60 -4.24
CA PRO A 222 -1.78 14.32 -5.11
C PRO A 222 -1.45 14.50 -6.59
N ILE A 223 -1.84 13.54 -7.44
CA ILE A 223 -1.76 13.60 -8.90
C ILE A 223 -3.14 13.31 -9.50
N SER A 224 -3.59 14.15 -10.43
CA SER A 224 -4.89 13.96 -11.08
C SER A 224 -4.85 12.77 -12.05
N PRO A 225 -6.00 12.14 -12.36
CA PRO A 225 -6.06 11.07 -13.36
C PRO A 225 -5.45 11.45 -14.71
N ALA A 226 -5.71 12.68 -15.18
CA ALA A 226 -5.18 13.16 -16.45
C ALA A 226 -3.64 13.28 -16.42
N ALA A 227 -3.09 13.83 -15.35
CA ALA A 227 -1.64 13.94 -15.18
C ALA A 227 -0.98 12.57 -15.04
N LEU A 228 -1.63 11.62 -14.34
CA LEU A 228 -1.15 10.25 -14.21
C LEU A 228 -1.14 9.51 -15.56
N SER A 229 -2.20 9.66 -16.36
CA SER A 229 -2.28 9.06 -17.70
C SER A 229 -1.29 9.64 -18.70
N ALA A 230 -0.80 10.86 -18.45
CA ALA A 230 0.17 11.56 -19.28
C ALA A 230 1.63 11.33 -18.85
N LEU A 231 1.87 10.43 -17.88
CA LEU A 231 3.24 10.09 -17.49
C LEU A 231 4.02 9.51 -18.68
N PRO A 232 5.30 9.88 -18.83
CA PRO A 232 6.13 9.35 -19.90
C PRO A 232 6.49 7.88 -19.64
N ASP A 233 6.54 7.09 -20.72
CA ASP A 233 6.95 5.68 -20.74
C ASP A 233 8.45 5.50 -21.08
N ASP A 234 9.17 6.59 -21.34
CA ASP A 234 10.63 6.60 -21.36
C ASP A 234 11.18 6.72 -19.92
N PRO A 235 12.10 5.83 -19.47
CA PRO A 235 12.63 5.85 -18.11
C PRO A 235 13.37 7.14 -17.74
N ALA A 236 14.06 7.78 -18.69
CA ALA A 236 14.81 9.00 -18.44
C ALA A 236 13.88 10.21 -18.29
N ALA A 237 12.86 10.29 -19.16
CA ALA A 237 11.80 11.29 -19.07
C ALA A 237 10.96 11.11 -17.78
N LEU A 238 10.62 9.88 -17.41
CA LEU A 238 9.90 9.59 -16.16
C LEU A 238 10.72 10.00 -14.95
N LYS A 239 12.01 9.68 -14.92
CA LYS A 239 12.92 10.14 -13.87
C LYS A 239 12.99 11.67 -13.80
N ALA A 240 13.08 12.36 -14.94
CA ALA A 240 13.11 13.81 -14.97
C ALA A 240 11.81 14.42 -14.43
N TYR A 241 10.66 13.86 -14.81
CA TYR A 241 9.35 14.25 -14.28
C TYR A 241 9.29 14.12 -12.76
N LEU A 242 9.67 12.95 -12.22
CA LEU A 242 9.66 12.68 -10.78
C LEU A 242 10.65 13.57 -10.02
N VAL A 243 11.85 13.80 -10.55
CA VAL A 243 12.83 14.73 -9.94
C VAL A 243 12.28 16.15 -9.90
N ASN A 244 11.50 16.58 -10.91
CA ASN A 244 10.88 17.88 -10.88
C ASN A 244 9.82 17.96 -9.78
N ARG A 245 8.94 16.96 -9.69
CA ARG A 245 7.92 16.85 -8.65
C ARG A 245 8.52 16.78 -7.23
N HIS A 246 9.68 16.15 -7.07
CA HIS A 246 10.40 16.11 -5.79
C HIS A 246 10.74 17.50 -5.26
N LYS A 247 11.05 18.48 -6.13
CA LYS A 247 11.36 19.85 -5.71
C LYS A 247 10.19 20.50 -4.98
N ASP A 248 8.97 20.15 -5.36
CA ASP A 248 7.73 20.67 -4.76
C ASP A 248 7.47 20.12 -3.35
N THR A 249 8.24 19.09 -2.93
CA THR A 249 8.21 18.56 -1.55
C THR A 249 9.13 19.32 -0.60
N GLY A 250 9.92 20.28 -1.09
CA GLY A 250 10.93 20.98 -0.29
C GLY A 250 12.14 20.12 0.11
N GLY A 251 12.29 18.92 -0.46
CA GLY A 251 13.44 18.05 -0.22
C GLY A 251 13.44 17.36 1.14
N LEU A 252 12.26 17.20 1.78
CA LEU A 252 12.11 16.54 3.07
C LEU A 252 12.59 15.07 3.05
N GLU A 253 12.49 14.42 1.90
CA GLU A 253 12.99 13.07 1.66
C GLU A 253 14.19 13.09 0.70
N GLY A 254 15.13 12.17 0.88
CA GLY A 254 16.27 12.01 -0.02
C GLY A 254 15.80 11.67 -1.44
N ARG A 255 16.45 12.25 -2.46
CA ARG A 255 16.01 12.09 -3.87
C ARG A 255 15.83 10.64 -4.32
N ASN A 256 16.74 9.75 -3.92
CA ASN A 256 16.64 8.33 -4.31
C ASN A 256 15.50 7.61 -3.58
N ASP A 257 15.25 7.95 -2.31
CA ASP A 257 14.12 7.42 -1.54
C ASP A 257 12.81 7.84 -2.22
N TYR A 258 12.68 9.12 -2.57
CA TYR A 258 11.53 9.65 -3.31
C TYR A 258 11.32 8.95 -4.66
N LEU A 259 12.41 8.75 -5.43
CA LEU A 259 12.36 8.08 -6.73
C LEU A 259 11.94 6.61 -6.59
N PHE A 260 12.45 5.91 -5.58
CA PHE A 260 12.08 4.54 -5.29
C PHE A 260 10.59 4.45 -4.93
N ASN A 261 10.14 5.22 -3.92
CA ASN A 261 8.74 5.21 -3.47
C ASN A 261 7.76 5.61 -4.58
N SER A 262 8.14 6.58 -5.42
CA SER A 262 7.32 6.98 -6.56
C SER A 262 7.21 5.89 -7.62
N ALA A 263 8.33 5.23 -7.96
CA ALA A 263 8.33 4.15 -8.92
C ALA A 263 7.61 2.90 -8.39
N ASP A 264 7.74 2.63 -7.09
CA ASP A 264 7.03 1.55 -6.38
C ASP A 264 5.51 1.69 -6.50
N ALA A 265 4.96 2.88 -6.22
CA ALA A 265 3.53 3.16 -6.39
C ALA A 265 3.06 2.94 -7.85
N LEU A 266 3.87 3.33 -8.83
CA LEU A 266 3.57 3.14 -10.26
C LEU A 266 3.51 1.66 -10.64
N VAL A 267 4.34 0.81 -10.04
CA VAL A 267 4.38 -0.62 -10.36
C VAL A 267 3.36 -1.44 -9.57
N LEU A 268 3.02 -1.04 -8.35
CA LEU A 268 2.14 -1.78 -7.45
C LEU A 268 0.66 -1.55 -7.74
N GLU A 269 0.17 -0.31 -7.65
CA GLU A 269 -1.29 -0.06 -7.54
C GLU A 269 -1.86 0.98 -8.52
N LEU A 270 -1.02 1.84 -9.10
CA LEU A 270 -1.52 2.93 -9.93
C LEU A 270 -1.98 2.47 -11.32
N PRO A 271 -3.07 3.07 -11.88
CA PRO A 271 -3.57 2.80 -13.22
C PRO A 271 -2.69 3.47 -14.28
N VAL A 272 -1.50 2.94 -14.46
CA VAL A 272 -0.56 3.37 -15.49
C VAL A 272 -0.50 2.36 -16.63
N THR A 273 -0.13 2.86 -17.80
CA THR A 273 0.04 2.00 -18.99
C THR A 273 1.16 0.97 -18.76
N PRO A 274 1.14 -0.16 -19.49
CA PRO A 274 2.26 -1.11 -19.53
C PRO A 274 3.62 -0.46 -19.73
N GLY A 275 3.71 0.52 -20.64
CA GLY A 275 4.93 1.29 -20.92
C GLY A 275 5.43 2.09 -19.72
N VAL A 276 4.56 2.84 -19.05
CA VAL A 276 4.93 3.60 -17.84
C VAL A 276 5.34 2.67 -16.69
N ARG A 277 4.65 1.53 -16.54
CA ARG A 277 5.02 0.51 -15.54
C ARG A 277 6.41 -0.06 -15.80
N ALA A 278 6.71 -0.39 -17.06
CA ALA A 278 8.04 -0.84 -17.47
C ALA A 278 9.11 0.25 -17.26
N ALA A 279 8.78 1.51 -17.53
CA ALA A 279 9.66 2.65 -17.28
C ALA A 279 10.01 2.80 -15.79
N ALA A 280 9.02 2.60 -14.91
CA ALA A 280 9.22 2.62 -13.46
C ALA A 280 10.16 1.49 -13.01
N TYR A 281 10.00 0.26 -13.51
CA TYR A 281 10.94 -0.82 -13.22
C TYR A 281 12.37 -0.52 -13.69
N LYS A 282 12.53 0.01 -14.92
CA LYS A 282 13.83 0.43 -15.46
C LYS A 282 14.45 1.56 -14.62
N LEU A 283 13.63 2.47 -14.10
CA LEU A 283 14.07 3.52 -13.18
C LEU A 283 14.62 2.91 -11.88
N ILE A 284 13.87 2.00 -11.23
CA ILE A 284 14.32 1.30 -10.03
C ILE A 284 15.63 0.56 -10.32
N ALA A 285 15.73 -0.13 -11.46
CA ALA A 285 16.93 -0.87 -11.86
C ALA A 285 18.18 0.01 -11.98
N GLY A 286 18.01 1.31 -12.27
CA GLY A 286 19.09 2.30 -12.36
C GLY A 286 19.43 2.99 -11.03
N LEU A 287 18.73 2.69 -9.93
CA LEU A 287 19.03 3.27 -8.62
C LEU A 287 20.22 2.56 -7.97
N LYS A 288 21.12 3.35 -7.37
CA LYS A 288 22.23 2.82 -6.57
C LYS A 288 21.69 2.23 -5.27
N GLY A 289 22.24 1.09 -4.86
CA GLY A 289 21.88 0.44 -3.59
C GLY A 289 20.68 -0.51 -3.67
N ILE A 290 20.15 -0.76 -4.88
CA ILE A 290 19.16 -1.80 -5.11
C ILE A 290 19.82 -3.17 -5.07
N THR A 291 19.22 -4.06 -4.31
CA THR A 291 19.67 -5.44 -4.13
C THR A 291 18.51 -6.40 -4.37
N THR A 292 18.81 -7.64 -4.75
CA THR A 292 17.82 -8.71 -4.83
C THR A 292 17.97 -9.58 -3.61
N LEU A 293 16.84 -10.03 -3.10
CA LEU A 293 16.79 -11.13 -2.16
C LEU A 293 16.43 -12.41 -2.93
N ASP A 294 16.57 -13.54 -2.25
CA ASP A 294 16.08 -14.81 -2.76
C ASP A 294 14.55 -14.80 -2.90
N THR A 295 13.99 -15.92 -3.37
CA THR A 295 12.55 -16.10 -3.38
C THR A 295 12.00 -15.91 -1.97
N VAL A 296 11.09 -14.96 -1.82
CA VAL A 296 10.35 -14.68 -0.60
C VAL A 296 8.92 -15.16 -0.72
N THR A 297 8.24 -15.23 0.41
CA THR A 297 6.81 -15.50 0.50
C THR A 297 6.15 -14.28 1.13
N ASP A 298 5.16 -13.70 0.45
CA ASP A 298 4.42 -12.56 0.99
C ASP A 298 3.45 -12.98 2.10
N GLN A 299 2.74 -12.01 2.67
CA GLN A 299 1.80 -12.21 3.78
C GLN A 299 0.56 -13.05 3.42
N HIS A 300 0.30 -13.28 2.13
CA HIS A 300 -0.75 -14.19 1.63
C HIS A 300 -0.20 -15.56 1.19
N GLY A 301 1.09 -15.83 1.39
CA GLY A 301 1.71 -17.09 1.00
C GLY A 301 2.14 -17.16 -0.47
N ARG A 302 2.05 -16.06 -1.22
CA ARG A 302 2.47 -16.04 -2.64
C ARG A 302 3.98 -15.94 -2.73
N LYS A 303 4.58 -16.75 -3.61
CA LYS A 303 6.02 -16.72 -3.85
C LYS A 303 6.37 -15.62 -4.85
N GLY A 304 7.41 -14.86 -4.55
CA GLY A 304 7.95 -13.82 -5.44
C GLY A 304 9.44 -13.60 -5.22
N VAL A 305 10.04 -12.72 -6.00
CA VAL A 305 11.42 -12.25 -5.80
C VAL A 305 11.35 -10.84 -5.25
N ALA A 306 12.01 -10.59 -4.11
CA ALA A 306 12.06 -9.27 -3.52
C ALA A 306 13.24 -8.46 -4.03
N VAL A 307 12.95 -7.24 -4.47
CA VAL A 307 13.93 -6.20 -4.76
C VAL A 307 13.94 -5.24 -3.59
N ALA A 308 15.10 -5.09 -2.96
CA ALA A 308 15.26 -4.34 -1.74
C ALA A 308 16.04 -3.04 -1.97
N TYR A 309 15.51 -1.96 -1.41
CA TYR A 309 16.15 -0.66 -1.29
C TYR A 309 16.40 -0.34 0.18
N THR A 310 17.67 -0.23 0.57
CA THR A 310 18.05 0.03 1.96
C THR A 310 18.33 1.51 2.19
N ARG A 311 17.52 2.12 3.05
CA ARG A 311 17.74 3.46 3.57
C ARG A 311 18.56 3.41 4.84
N ARG A 312 19.52 4.32 4.95
CA ARG A 312 20.25 4.58 6.20
C ARG A 312 19.65 5.82 6.82
N GLY A 313 18.93 5.63 7.93
CA GLY A 313 18.42 6.72 8.74
C GLY A 313 19.50 7.31 9.63
N ASP A 314 19.12 8.40 10.31
CA ASP A 314 19.97 9.03 11.32
C ASP A 314 20.23 8.06 12.48
N ALA A 315 21.37 8.22 13.15
CA ALA A 315 21.83 7.36 14.25
C ALA A 315 22.08 5.87 13.89
N GLY A 316 22.26 5.53 12.61
CA GLY A 316 22.68 4.19 12.17
C GLY A 316 21.55 3.16 12.04
N THR A 317 20.30 3.59 12.25
CA THR A 317 19.11 2.82 11.92
C THR A 317 19.07 2.50 10.43
N ARG A 318 18.88 1.23 10.08
CA ARG A 318 18.73 0.80 8.68
C ARG A 318 17.31 0.33 8.48
N SER A 319 16.59 0.95 7.55
CA SER A 319 15.32 0.43 7.07
C SER A 319 15.48 -0.08 5.64
N GLN A 320 14.65 -1.03 5.26
CA GLN A 320 14.67 -1.62 3.93
C GLN A 320 13.25 -1.76 3.42
N THR A 321 12.99 -1.13 2.29
CA THR A 321 11.76 -1.35 1.52
C THR A 321 12.01 -2.47 0.54
N ARG A 322 11.08 -3.42 0.45
CA ARG A 322 11.15 -4.62 -0.39
C ARG A 322 9.93 -4.65 -1.31
N LEU A 323 10.16 -4.53 -2.60
CA LEU A 323 9.14 -4.75 -3.62
C LEU A 323 9.18 -6.22 -4.05
N ILE A 324 8.11 -6.96 -3.77
CA ILE A 324 7.96 -8.37 -4.11
C ILE A 324 7.28 -8.48 -5.47
N ILE A 325 7.94 -9.13 -6.42
CA ILE A 325 7.50 -9.23 -7.82
C ILE A 325 7.30 -10.71 -8.17
N ASP A 326 6.21 -11.03 -8.87
CA ASP A 326 6.04 -12.34 -9.49
C ASP A 326 7.04 -12.50 -10.64
N PRO A 327 8.03 -13.40 -10.53
CA PRO A 327 9.06 -13.56 -11.55
C PRO A 327 8.51 -14.08 -12.88
N ARG A 328 7.29 -14.65 -12.92
CA ARG A 328 6.69 -15.17 -14.14
C ARG A 328 6.02 -14.10 -14.98
N THR A 329 5.41 -13.10 -14.34
CA THR A 329 4.56 -12.11 -14.98
C THR A 329 5.14 -10.69 -14.92
N GLY A 330 6.09 -10.46 -14.03
CA GLY A 330 6.63 -9.12 -13.75
C GLY A 330 5.65 -8.23 -12.95
N HIS A 331 4.48 -8.72 -12.54
CA HIS A 331 3.57 -7.96 -11.71
C HIS A 331 4.07 -7.86 -10.26
N ALA A 332 4.00 -6.66 -9.70
CA ALA A 332 4.25 -6.44 -8.28
C ALA A 332 3.12 -7.09 -7.46
N LEU A 333 3.51 -7.77 -6.39
CA LEU A 333 2.60 -8.49 -5.49
C LEU A 333 2.41 -7.74 -4.17
N ALA A 334 3.49 -7.20 -3.62
CA ALA A 334 3.48 -6.51 -2.35
C ALA A 334 4.71 -5.60 -2.19
N GLU A 335 4.58 -4.61 -1.32
CA GLU A 335 5.67 -3.82 -0.74
C GLU A 335 5.77 -4.16 0.75
N GLU A 336 6.97 -4.35 1.27
CA GLU A 336 7.22 -4.51 2.70
C GLU A 336 8.29 -3.54 3.19
N SER A 337 8.08 -2.96 4.36
CA SER A 337 9.07 -2.15 5.06
C SER A 337 9.63 -2.91 6.26
N TRP A 338 10.95 -2.97 6.38
CA TRP A 338 11.68 -3.71 7.41
C TRP A 338 12.65 -2.82 8.16
N TYR A 339 12.76 -3.00 9.47
CA TYR A 339 13.91 -2.55 10.25
C TYR A 339 15.00 -3.63 10.20
N LEU A 340 16.22 -3.24 9.85
CA LEU A 340 17.37 -4.15 9.78
C LEU A 340 18.22 -4.03 11.04
N GLY A 341 18.46 -5.16 11.71
CA GLY A 341 19.17 -5.21 12.98
C GLY A 341 19.87 -6.55 13.22
N ALA A 342 20.06 -6.92 14.48
CA ALA A 342 20.50 -8.28 14.84
C ALA A 342 19.47 -9.33 14.44
N ARG A 343 18.19 -8.94 14.45
CA ARG A 343 17.08 -9.63 13.82
C ARG A 343 16.29 -8.60 13.04
N ASP A 344 16.04 -8.89 11.77
CA ASP A 344 15.19 -8.05 10.95
C ASP A 344 13.76 -8.11 11.47
N LYS A 345 13.07 -6.97 11.47
CA LYS A 345 11.71 -6.84 11.96
C LYS A 345 10.83 -6.18 10.90
N LEU A 346 9.75 -6.85 10.51
CA LEU A 346 8.73 -6.27 9.65
C LEU A 346 8.09 -5.08 10.36
N MET A 347 8.07 -3.92 9.70
CA MET A 347 7.43 -2.71 10.19
C MET A 347 6.01 -2.60 9.64
N SER A 348 5.87 -2.79 8.34
CA SER A 348 4.58 -2.72 7.65
C SER A 348 4.65 -3.42 6.30
N TYR A 349 3.49 -3.67 5.72
CA TYR A 349 3.36 -4.12 4.34
C TYR A 349 2.13 -3.52 3.66
N SER A 350 2.20 -3.41 2.35
CA SER A 350 1.07 -3.20 1.44
C SER A 350 1.04 -4.38 0.47
N LEU A 351 -0.03 -5.16 0.49
CA LEU A 351 -0.19 -6.34 -0.35
C LEU A 351 -1.30 -6.10 -1.36
N LEU A 352 -0.99 -6.28 -2.65
CA LEU A 352 -1.97 -6.14 -3.72
C LEU A 352 -2.83 -7.41 -3.80
N VAL A 353 -4.11 -7.30 -3.44
CA VAL A 353 -5.09 -8.38 -3.55
C VAL A 353 -5.62 -8.43 -4.99
N SER A 354 -5.99 -7.27 -5.54
CA SER A 354 -6.42 -7.13 -6.93
C SER A 354 -6.27 -5.69 -7.42
N ALA A 355 -5.97 -5.51 -8.70
CA ALA A 355 -6.05 -4.22 -9.39
C ALA A 355 -6.49 -4.41 -10.85
N ALA A 356 -7.58 -3.78 -11.25
CA ALA A 356 -8.12 -3.90 -12.59
C ALA A 356 -9.02 -2.73 -12.98
N TRP A 357 -9.19 -2.52 -14.29
CA TRP A 357 -10.31 -1.75 -14.79
C TRP A 357 -11.59 -2.59 -14.75
N SER A 358 -12.72 -1.97 -14.38
CA SER A 358 -14.04 -2.60 -14.35
C SER A 358 -15.12 -1.62 -14.79
N ASP A 359 -16.15 -2.14 -15.47
CA ASP A 359 -17.38 -1.43 -15.81
C ASP A 359 -18.53 -1.72 -14.83
N ASP A 360 -18.27 -2.57 -13.83
CA ASP A 360 -19.25 -2.98 -12.84
C ASP A 360 -19.69 -1.80 -11.96
N ALA A 361 -20.88 -1.92 -11.38
CA ALA A 361 -21.31 -1.01 -10.34
C ALA A 361 -20.45 -1.21 -9.09
N PRO A 362 -20.08 -0.14 -8.37
CA PRO A 362 -19.40 -0.27 -7.09
C PRO A 362 -20.27 -1.06 -6.09
N PRO A 363 -19.66 -1.71 -5.09
CA PRO A 363 -20.39 -2.45 -4.07
C PRO A 363 -21.38 -1.55 -3.33
N ALA A 364 -22.52 -2.12 -2.94
CA ALA A 364 -23.48 -1.46 -2.06
C ALA A 364 -22.85 -1.11 -0.69
N LYS A 365 -23.43 -0.10 -0.03
CA LYS A 365 -22.95 0.44 1.26
C LYS A 365 -23.09 -0.54 2.42
#